data_AF-A0A943YEU9-F1
#
_entry.id   AF-A0A943YEU9-F1
#
_cell.length_a   1.000
_cell.length_b   1.000
_cell.length_c   1.000
_cell.angle_alpha   90.00
_cell.angle_beta   90.00
_cell.angle_gamma   90.00
#
_symmetry.space_group_name_H-M   'P 1'
#
loop_
_entity.id
_entity.type
_entity.pdbx_description
1 polymer ?
#
loop_
_entity_poly.entity_id
_entity_poly.type
_entity_poly.pdbx_seq_one_letter_code
_entity_poly.pdbx_strand_id
1 'polypeptide(L)'
;MLKTNIEWIKKNVPGDLKIWKEMISEIDWKDVKKKQLNKMRMDKERIQSEVRDFIALSPAEKWDRFINGERQLGRLYQKGAIAFTRREWKGVESTARDFQNWLILWADMLKMVMRDPMSIALGLFEYRWFSSYLASVAFFDRNTLGYRGRAVTMNRLLLADVYRYVENVIATLLMADRRIGGNDKINSKLMLFDEMTMAQMMAGFPGLIGIPYQLIPMFLVSELDQLICIPYIDAVESYGLPSDTCPVPTSESGCAIIDALPHCGLGFISTSTPCDGSDMATSFQDRRLKQIGLPTYPLTLPVRYDDEDTVECGAQDMWHCIKWVEEITGEKWDWEHYFTVIRRFNEQTKMEMEKWEMNSTPYPQLIGPCYELFRKWNYEMDGGLEP
;
A
#
# COMPACT_ATOMS: atom_id res chain seq x y z
N MET A 1 -0.34 -7.87 23.87
CA MET A 1 -0.42 -8.95 22.87
C MET A 1 -1.44 -10.00 23.28
N LEU A 2 -1.13 -11.24 23.66
CA LEU A 2 -2.15 -12.32 23.77
C LEU A 2 -3.39 -11.97 24.63
N LYS A 3 -3.21 -11.27 25.75
CA LYS A 3 -4.33 -10.78 26.58
C LYS A 3 -5.26 -9.84 25.78
N THR A 4 -4.68 -8.85 25.11
CA THR A 4 -5.37 -7.90 24.22
C THR A 4 -6.13 -8.63 23.12
N ASN A 5 -5.49 -9.61 22.45
CA ASN A 5 -6.14 -10.41 21.41
C ASN A 5 -7.37 -11.17 21.96
N ILE A 6 -7.26 -11.77 23.15
CA ILE A 6 -8.37 -12.50 23.78
C ILE A 6 -9.51 -11.56 24.18
N GLU A 7 -9.19 -10.36 24.70
CA GLU A 7 -10.18 -9.34 25.05
C GLU A 7 -10.93 -8.86 23.81
N TRP A 8 -10.22 -8.60 22.71
CA TRP A 8 -10.82 -8.26 21.42
C TRP A 8 -11.75 -9.38 20.93
N ILE A 9 -11.30 -10.64 20.94
CA ILE A 9 -12.11 -11.79 20.50
C ILE A 9 -13.41 -11.89 21.28
N LYS A 10 -13.33 -11.78 22.62
CA LYS A 10 -14.53 -11.86 23.48
C LYS A 10 -15.51 -10.72 23.23
N LYS A 11 -15.00 -9.53 22.90
CA LYS A 11 -15.82 -8.34 22.66
C LYS A 11 -16.51 -8.38 21.29
N ASN A 12 -15.77 -8.70 20.23
CA ASN A 12 -16.22 -8.46 18.85
C ASN A 12 -16.80 -9.71 18.16
N VAL A 13 -16.15 -10.86 18.31
CA VAL A 13 -16.51 -12.09 17.56
C VAL A 13 -17.99 -12.51 17.71
N PRO A 14 -18.63 -12.42 18.89
CA PRO A 14 -20.06 -12.75 18.99
C PRO A 14 -20.96 -11.84 18.13
N GLY A 15 -20.64 -10.55 18.07
CA GLY A 15 -21.36 -9.58 17.25
C GLY A 15 -21.08 -9.81 15.76
N ASP A 16 -19.82 -10.00 15.40
CA ASP A 16 -19.41 -10.30 14.03
C ASP A 16 -20.12 -11.58 13.54
N LEU A 17 -20.05 -12.68 14.28
CA LEU A 17 -20.72 -13.93 13.89
C LEU A 17 -22.22 -13.76 13.64
N LYS A 18 -22.88 -12.85 14.36
CA LYS A 18 -24.29 -12.52 14.10
C LYS A 18 -24.44 -11.80 12.76
N ILE A 19 -23.65 -10.77 12.48
CA ILE A 19 -23.65 -10.04 11.21
C ILE A 19 -23.34 -10.99 10.05
N TRP A 20 -22.30 -11.82 10.18
CA TRP A 20 -21.93 -12.80 9.15
C TRP A 20 -23.07 -13.79 8.88
N LYS A 21 -23.76 -14.25 9.92
CA LYS A 21 -24.93 -15.12 9.77
C LYS A 21 -26.08 -14.42 9.05
N GLU A 22 -26.34 -13.15 9.37
CA GLU A 22 -27.36 -12.33 8.70
C GLU A 22 -27.00 -12.14 7.22
N MET A 23 -25.77 -11.71 6.92
CA MET A 23 -25.26 -11.58 5.55
C MET A 23 -25.42 -12.88 4.76
N ILE A 24 -25.00 -14.02 5.32
CA ILE A 24 -25.14 -15.33 4.68
C ILE A 24 -26.62 -15.70 4.42
N SER A 25 -27.51 -15.30 5.32
CA SER A 25 -28.95 -15.55 5.18
C SER A 25 -29.61 -14.69 4.09
N GLU A 26 -29.05 -13.51 3.81
CA GLU A 26 -29.51 -12.60 2.76
C GLU A 26 -28.95 -12.95 1.37
N ILE A 27 -27.97 -13.86 1.28
CA ILE A 27 -27.42 -14.30 0.00
C ILE A 27 -28.53 -14.99 -0.82
N ASP A 28 -28.79 -14.45 -2.02
CA ASP A 28 -29.56 -15.16 -3.04
C ASP A 28 -28.70 -16.31 -3.61
N TRP A 29 -28.79 -17.47 -2.97
CA TRP A 29 -28.10 -18.69 -3.39
C TRP A 29 -28.49 -19.17 -4.79
N LYS A 30 -29.69 -18.81 -5.29
CA LYS A 30 -30.09 -19.12 -6.66
C LYS A 30 -29.32 -18.24 -7.64
N ASP A 31 -29.19 -16.95 -7.35
CA ASP A 31 -28.36 -16.03 -8.14
C ASP A 31 -26.87 -16.44 -8.08
N VAL A 32 -26.33 -16.79 -6.91
CA VAL A 32 -24.96 -17.31 -6.79
C VAL A 32 -24.76 -18.55 -7.66
N LYS A 33 -25.67 -19.54 -7.57
CA LYS A 33 -25.61 -20.75 -8.41
C LYS A 33 -25.68 -20.40 -9.89
N LYS A 34 -26.56 -19.47 -10.29
CA LYS A 34 -26.70 -19.00 -11.67
C LYS A 34 -25.42 -18.32 -12.16
N LYS A 35 -24.81 -17.45 -11.36
CA LYS A 35 -23.53 -16.80 -11.66
C LYS A 35 -22.40 -17.81 -11.82
N GLN A 36 -22.31 -18.80 -10.93
CA GLN A 36 -21.29 -19.85 -11.04
C GLN A 36 -21.49 -20.77 -12.26
N LEU A 37 -22.74 -21.15 -12.56
CA LEU A 37 -23.05 -21.91 -13.78
C LEU A 37 -22.70 -21.12 -15.04
N ASN A 38 -23.05 -19.83 -15.08
CA ASN A 38 -22.68 -18.94 -16.18
C ASN A 38 -21.16 -18.82 -16.32
N LYS A 39 -20.43 -18.66 -15.20
CA LYS A 39 -18.97 -18.62 -15.19
C LYS A 39 -18.39 -19.90 -15.78
N MET A 40 -18.82 -21.08 -15.32
CA MET A 40 -18.36 -22.37 -15.85
C MET A 40 -18.67 -22.52 -17.34
N ARG A 41 -19.83 -22.04 -17.81
CA ARG A 41 -20.16 -22.03 -19.24
C ARG A 41 -19.21 -21.13 -20.04
N MET A 42 -18.97 -19.92 -19.58
CA MET A 42 -18.04 -18.98 -20.22
C MET A 42 -16.60 -19.53 -20.22
N ASP A 43 -16.16 -20.14 -19.12
CA ASP A 43 -14.85 -20.80 -19.04
C ASP A 43 -14.75 -21.95 -20.04
N LYS A 44 -15.79 -22.78 -20.15
CA LYS A 44 -15.85 -23.85 -21.15
C LYS A 44 -15.77 -23.29 -22.58
N GLU A 45 -16.56 -22.27 -22.91
CA GLU A 45 -16.56 -21.61 -24.21
C GLU A 45 -15.17 -21.02 -24.54
N ARG A 46 -14.56 -20.33 -23.58
CA ARG A 46 -13.19 -19.79 -23.69
C ARG A 46 -12.17 -20.91 -23.94
N ILE A 47 -12.17 -21.97 -23.12
CA ILE A 47 -11.23 -23.09 -23.27
C ILE A 47 -11.41 -23.77 -24.63
N GLN A 48 -12.65 -23.99 -25.06
CA GLN A 48 -12.94 -24.57 -26.38
C GLN A 48 -12.45 -23.66 -27.52
N SER A 49 -12.59 -22.34 -27.39
CA SER A 49 -11.98 -21.39 -28.33
C SER A 49 -10.46 -21.53 -28.32
N GLU A 50 -9.83 -21.43 -27.15
CA GLU A 50 -8.37 -21.50 -26.99
C GLU A 50 -7.78 -22.77 -27.60
N VAL A 51 -8.42 -23.92 -27.38
CA VAL A 51 -8.01 -25.20 -27.96
C VAL A 51 -8.17 -25.20 -29.48
N ARG A 52 -9.31 -24.76 -30.01
CA ARG A 52 -9.52 -24.68 -31.48
C ARG A 52 -8.49 -23.77 -32.14
N ASP A 53 -8.25 -22.60 -31.55
CA ASP A 53 -7.28 -21.62 -32.04
C ASP A 53 -5.84 -22.12 -31.94
N PHE A 54 -5.54 -23.00 -30.99
CA PHE A 54 -4.24 -23.65 -30.90
C PHE A 54 -4.08 -24.76 -31.93
N ILE A 55 -5.11 -25.59 -32.12
CA ILE A 55 -5.10 -26.70 -33.08
C ILE A 55 -4.95 -26.18 -34.52
N ALA A 56 -5.60 -25.06 -34.84
CA ALA A 56 -5.56 -24.42 -36.16
C ALA A 56 -4.18 -23.88 -36.58
N LEU A 57 -3.25 -23.70 -35.64
CA LEU A 57 -1.90 -23.25 -35.93
C LEU A 57 -1.06 -24.30 -36.66
N SER A 58 -0.13 -23.84 -37.49
CA SER A 58 0.94 -24.65 -38.06
C SER A 58 1.89 -25.16 -36.95
N PRO A 59 2.69 -26.22 -37.21
CA PRO A 59 3.68 -26.71 -36.24
C PRO A 59 4.67 -25.62 -35.76
N ALA A 60 5.11 -24.74 -36.66
CA ALA A 60 6.02 -23.64 -36.33
C ALA A 60 5.37 -22.61 -35.39
N GLU A 61 4.12 -22.23 -35.66
CA GLU A 61 3.37 -21.30 -34.81
C GLU A 61 3.01 -21.90 -33.44
N LYS A 62 2.73 -23.21 -33.38
CA LYS A 62 2.53 -23.93 -32.11
C LYS A 62 3.79 -23.85 -31.25
N TRP A 63 4.95 -24.09 -31.87
CA TRP A 63 6.23 -23.98 -31.21
C TRP A 63 6.52 -22.55 -30.76
N ASP A 64 6.28 -21.55 -31.61
CA ASP A 64 6.42 -20.13 -31.25
C ASP A 64 5.54 -19.76 -30.05
N ARG A 65 4.26 -20.14 -30.06
CA ARG A 65 3.34 -19.85 -28.95
C ARG A 65 3.77 -20.55 -27.65
N PHE A 66 4.32 -21.75 -27.75
CA PHE A 66 4.85 -22.45 -26.58
C PHE A 66 6.07 -21.73 -26.02
N ILE A 67 7.04 -21.37 -26.84
CA ILE A 67 8.30 -20.75 -26.39
C ILE A 67 8.13 -19.28 -25.99
N ASN A 68 7.40 -18.49 -26.78
CA ASN A 68 7.31 -17.03 -26.65
C ASN A 68 6.00 -16.53 -26.03
N GLY A 69 5.04 -17.43 -25.79
CA GLY A 69 3.80 -17.13 -25.10
C GLY A 69 2.62 -16.80 -26.01
N GLU A 70 1.48 -16.52 -25.39
CA GLU A 70 0.27 -16.09 -26.08
C GLU A 70 0.31 -14.60 -26.43
N ARG A 71 -0.49 -14.20 -27.44
CA ARG A 71 -0.61 -12.81 -27.89
C ARG A 71 -2.01 -12.23 -27.68
N GLN A 72 -2.99 -13.06 -27.33
CA GLN A 72 -4.39 -12.67 -27.21
C GLN A 72 -4.79 -12.42 -25.75
N LEU A 73 -4.24 -11.35 -25.17
CA LEU A 73 -4.40 -11.01 -23.75
C LEU A 73 -5.85 -10.69 -23.36
N GLY A 74 -6.70 -10.32 -24.33
CA GLY A 74 -8.13 -10.09 -24.10
C GLY A 74 -8.88 -11.30 -23.51
N ARG A 75 -8.36 -12.53 -23.68
CA ARG A 75 -8.95 -13.77 -23.13
C ARG A 75 -8.79 -13.91 -21.62
N LEU A 76 -7.86 -13.14 -21.03
CA LEU A 76 -7.63 -13.11 -19.60
C LEU A 76 -8.72 -12.31 -18.88
N TYR A 77 -9.44 -11.44 -19.61
CA TYR A 77 -10.55 -10.67 -19.09
C TYR A 77 -11.87 -11.41 -19.28
N GLN A 78 -12.72 -11.32 -18.28
CA GLN A 78 -14.08 -11.85 -18.34
C GLN A 78 -15.05 -10.77 -17.86
N LYS A 79 -16.12 -10.56 -18.62
CA LYS A 79 -17.16 -9.59 -18.27
C LYS A 79 -17.72 -9.90 -16.88
N GLY A 80 -17.72 -8.90 -16.01
CA GLY A 80 -18.22 -9.01 -14.64
C GLY A 80 -17.28 -9.74 -13.67
N ALA A 81 -16.05 -10.08 -14.08
CA ALA A 81 -15.03 -10.61 -13.21
C ALA A 81 -13.96 -9.54 -12.92
N ILE A 82 -13.54 -9.44 -11.66
CA ILE A 82 -12.44 -8.58 -11.25
C ILE A 82 -11.10 -9.29 -11.50
N ALA A 83 -10.99 -10.57 -11.16
CA ALA A 83 -9.78 -11.36 -11.38
C ALA A 83 -9.65 -11.86 -12.83
N PHE A 84 -8.41 -12.10 -13.28
CA PHE A 84 -8.17 -12.78 -14.55
C PHE A 84 -8.74 -14.20 -14.56
N THR A 85 -9.12 -14.69 -15.75
CA THR A 85 -9.61 -16.07 -15.93
C THR A 85 -8.53 -17.11 -15.64
N ARG A 86 -7.28 -16.77 -15.92
CA ARG A 86 -6.06 -17.52 -15.58
C ARG A 86 -4.85 -16.58 -15.65
N ARG A 87 -3.69 -17.02 -15.15
CA ARG A 87 -2.43 -16.31 -15.39
C ARG A 87 -2.03 -16.40 -16.86
N GLU A 88 -1.33 -15.38 -17.33
CA GLU A 88 -0.84 -15.29 -18.70
C GLU A 88 0.21 -16.36 -18.98
N TRP A 89 0.11 -17.04 -20.12
CA TRP A 89 1.23 -17.84 -20.63
C TRP A 89 2.21 -16.94 -21.36
N LYS A 90 3.31 -16.57 -20.70
CA LYS A 90 4.34 -15.66 -21.21
C LYS A 90 5.43 -16.37 -22.04
N GLY A 91 5.26 -17.67 -22.30
CA GLY A 91 6.30 -18.52 -22.88
C GLY A 91 7.18 -19.17 -21.80
N VAL A 92 7.98 -20.18 -22.14
CA VAL A 92 8.65 -21.04 -21.16
C VAL A 92 9.52 -20.26 -20.18
N GLU A 93 10.47 -19.46 -20.69
CA GLU A 93 11.42 -18.70 -19.89
C GLU A 93 10.73 -17.62 -19.04
N SER A 94 9.89 -16.81 -19.68
CA SER A 94 9.22 -15.68 -19.00
C SER A 94 8.20 -16.17 -17.97
N THR A 95 7.48 -17.27 -18.24
CA THR A 95 6.54 -17.86 -17.29
C THR A 95 7.28 -18.47 -16.10
N ALA A 96 8.42 -19.13 -16.32
CA ALA A 96 9.24 -19.64 -15.22
C ALA A 96 9.72 -18.51 -14.29
N ARG A 97 10.23 -17.41 -14.86
CA ARG A 97 10.62 -16.21 -14.09
C ARG A 97 9.44 -15.61 -13.32
N ASP A 98 8.32 -15.39 -13.99
CA ASP A 98 7.12 -14.81 -13.38
C ASP A 98 6.53 -15.72 -12.28
N PHE A 99 6.58 -17.04 -12.47
CA PHE A 99 6.14 -18.01 -11.47
C PHE A 99 7.06 -18.05 -10.25
N GLN A 100 8.38 -17.99 -10.45
CA GLN A 100 9.34 -17.87 -9.35
C GLN A 100 9.06 -16.61 -8.52
N ASN A 101 8.86 -15.46 -9.17
CA ASN A 101 8.55 -14.19 -8.51
C ASN A 101 7.26 -14.24 -7.70
N TRP A 102 6.24 -14.88 -8.26
CA TRP A 102 4.96 -15.13 -7.60
C TRP A 102 5.10 -16.00 -6.35
N LEU A 103 5.92 -17.06 -6.39
CA LEU A 103 6.20 -17.89 -5.21
C LEU A 103 6.92 -17.10 -4.12
N ILE A 104 7.86 -16.21 -4.50
CA ILE A 104 8.56 -15.36 -3.54
C ILE A 104 7.59 -14.41 -2.85
N LEU A 105 6.68 -13.77 -3.59
CA LEU A 105 5.63 -12.91 -3.00
C LEU A 105 4.76 -13.67 -1.99
N TRP A 106 4.32 -14.88 -2.31
CA TRP A 106 3.58 -15.70 -1.33
C TRP A 106 4.41 -16.04 -0.10
N ALA A 107 5.70 -16.33 -0.28
CA ALA A 107 6.60 -16.60 0.84
C ALA A 107 6.78 -15.36 1.73
N ASP A 108 6.87 -14.17 1.15
CA ASP A 108 7.02 -12.91 1.87
C ASP A 108 5.74 -12.53 2.63
N MET A 109 4.56 -12.63 1.99
CA MET A 109 3.27 -12.50 2.67
C MET A 109 3.11 -13.50 3.83
N LEU A 110 3.53 -14.76 3.65
CA LEU A 110 3.50 -15.74 4.73
C LEU A 110 4.44 -15.34 5.87
N LYS A 111 5.67 -14.89 5.57
CA LYS A 111 6.61 -14.40 6.61
C LYS A 111 6.01 -13.23 7.39
N MET A 112 5.33 -12.30 6.72
CA MET A 112 4.63 -11.19 7.37
C MET A 112 3.61 -11.70 8.38
N VAL A 113 2.70 -12.59 7.96
CA VAL A 113 1.67 -13.20 8.84
C VAL A 113 2.32 -13.94 10.01
N MET A 114 3.43 -14.63 9.78
CA MET A 114 4.11 -15.42 10.81
C MET A 114 4.80 -14.57 11.90
N ARG A 115 4.92 -13.24 11.74
CA ARG A 115 5.48 -12.35 12.78
C ARG A 115 4.60 -12.28 14.03
N ASP A 116 3.30 -12.11 13.82
CA ASP A 116 2.27 -12.15 14.88
C ASP A 116 0.94 -12.63 14.27
N PRO A 117 0.77 -13.96 14.11
CA PRO A 117 -0.40 -14.52 13.44
C PRO A 117 -1.72 -14.10 14.06
N MET A 118 -1.75 -13.89 15.39
CA MET A 118 -2.98 -13.54 16.09
C MET A 118 -3.37 -12.10 15.79
N SER A 119 -2.47 -11.14 16.02
CA SER A 119 -2.79 -9.72 15.79
C SER A 119 -3.06 -9.45 14.32
N ILE A 120 -2.32 -10.10 13.41
CA ILE A 120 -2.55 -9.96 11.97
C ILE A 120 -3.90 -10.57 11.57
N ALA A 121 -4.25 -11.76 12.07
CA ALA A 121 -5.56 -12.35 11.79
C ALA A 121 -6.70 -11.47 12.32
N LEU A 122 -6.58 -10.91 13.53
CA LEU A 122 -7.58 -9.98 14.06
C LEU A 122 -7.68 -8.71 13.23
N GLY A 123 -6.56 -8.22 12.68
CA GLY A 123 -6.53 -7.10 11.76
C GLY A 123 -7.42 -7.31 10.52
N LEU A 124 -7.57 -8.54 10.01
CA LEU A 124 -8.46 -8.83 8.87
C LEU A 124 -9.94 -8.61 9.20
N PHE A 125 -10.31 -8.70 10.49
CA PHE A 125 -11.67 -8.47 10.96
C PHE A 125 -11.87 -7.02 11.42
N GLU A 126 -10.86 -6.42 12.05
CA GLU A 126 -10.93 -5.02 12.52
C GLU A 126 -10.86 -4.02 11.35
N TYR A 127 -10.01 -4.29 10.35
CA TYR A 127 -9.68 -3.31 9.32
C TYR A 127 -10.12 -3.73 7.92
N ARG A 128 -11.07 -2.96 7.36
CA ARG A 128 -11.54 -3.13 5.97
C ARG A 128 -10.38 -3.08 4.96
N TRP A 129 -9.51 -2.08 5.07
CA TRP A 129 -8.38 -1.88 4.17
C TRP A 129 -7.44 -3.09 4.13
N PHE A 130 -7.27 -3.82 5.24
CA PHE A 130 -6.33 -4.92 5.27
C PHE A 130 -6.77 -6.10 4.40
N SER A 131 -8.08 -6.32 4.26
CA SER A 131 -8.62 -7.39 3.42
C SER A 131 -8.26 -7.24 1.93
N SER A 132 -8.16 -6.01 1.41
CA SER A 132 -7.82 -5.75 0.01
C SER A 132 -6.37 -6.11 -0.31
N TYR A 133 -5.46 -6.13 0.69
CA TYR A 133 -4.09 -6.60 0.51
C TYR A 133 -3.98 -8.09 0.19
N LEU A 134 -5.03 -8.90 0.40
CA LEU A 134 -5.06 -10.29 -0.08
C LEU A 134 -5.06 -10.35 -1.63
N ALA A 135 -5.42 -9.27 -2.31
CA ALA A 135 -5.38 -9.16 -3.78
C ALA A 135 -4.01 -8.72 -4.34
N SER A 136 -3.01 -8.46 -3.49
CA SER A 136 -1.65 -8.03 -3.87
C SER A 136 -1.03 -8.89 -4.97
N VAL A 137 -1.21 -10.21 -4.86
CA VAL A 137 -0.68 -11.17 -5.84
C VAL A 137 -1.31 -11.00 -7.22
N ALA A 138 -2.61 -10.71 -7.26
CA ALA A 138 -3.32 -10.43 -8.52
C ALA A 138 -2.93 -9.05 -9.09
N PHE A 139 -2.66 -8.06 -8.24
CA PHE A 139 -2.11 -6.79 -8.68
C PHE A 139 -0.74 -6.98 -9.34
N PHE A 140 0.14 -7.81 -8.77
CA PHE A 140 1.43 -8.11 -9.37
C PHE A 140 1.30 -8.75 -10.78
N ASP A 141 0.39 -9.73 -10.93
CA ASP A 141 0.12 -10.35 -12.23
C ASP A 141 -0.38 -9.33 -13.28
N ARG A 142 -1.15 -8.33 -12.86
CA ARG A 142 -1.62 -7.24 -13.75
C ARG A 142 -0.49 -6.32 -14.20
N ASN A 143 0.49 -6.05 -13.32
CA ASN A 143 1.62 -5.18 -13.63
C ASN A 143 2.63 -5.81 -14.59
N THR A 144 2.63 -7.14 -14.76
CA THR A 144 3.51 -7.83 -15.72
C THR A 144 2.81 -8.23 -17.01
N LEU A 145 1.54 -7.86 -17.22
CA LEU A 145 0.73 -8.31 -18.35
C LEU A 145 1.43 -7.98 -19.68
N GLY A 146 1.64 -8.99 -20.53
CA GLY A 146 2.32 -8.85 -21.81
C GLY A 146 3.85 -8.77 -21.74
N TYR A 147 4.45 -8.71 -20.55
CA TYR A 147 5.91 -8.60 -20.41
C TYR A 147 6.60 -9.92 -20.75
N ARG A 148 7.79 -9.82 -21.33
CA ARG A 148 8.62 -10.97 -21.73
C ARG A 148 10.07 -10.74 -21.34
N GLY A 149 10.82 -11.82 -21.16
CA GLY A 149 12.27 -11.78 -20.97
C GLY A 149 12.68 -10.89 -19.79
N ARG A 150 13.56 -9.91 -20.06
CA ARG A 150 14.11 -9.01 -19.04
C ARG A 150 13.09 -8.03 -18.46
N ALA A 151 12.02 -7.70 -19.19
CA ALA A 151 10.98 -6.80 -18.68
C ALA A 151 10.27 -7.37 -17.43
N VAL A 152 10.06 -8.69 -17.39
CA VAL A 152 9.50 -9.38 -16.21
C VAL A 152 10.44 -9.26 -15.01
N THR A 153 11.75 -9.42 -15.24
CA THR A 153 12.77 -9.29 -14.20
C THR A 153 12.83 -7.87 -13.65
N MET A 154 12.88 -6.87 -14.52
CA MET A 154 12.94 -5.46 -14.10
C MET A 154 11.70 -5.06 -13.30
N ASN A 155 10.50 -5.45 -13.74
CA ASN A 155 9.27 -5.20 -12.99
C ASN A 155 9.31 -5.81 -11.58
N ARG A 156 9.79 -7.06 -11.46
CA ARG A 156 9.93 -7.70 -10.15
C ARG A 156 10.89 -6.94 -9.27
N LEU A 157 12.09 -6.59 -9.77
CA LEU A 157 13.10 -5.93 -8.96
C LEU A 157 12.57 -4.63 -8.35
N LEU A 158 11.88 -3.82 -9.14
CA LEU A 158 11.30 -2.57 -8.64
C LEU A 158 10.17 -2.80 -7.64
N LEU A 159 9.19 -3.64 -7.97
CA LEU A 159 8.04 -3.83 -7.09
C LEU A 159 8.37 -4.65 -5.83
N ALA A 160 9.41 -5.49 -5.85
CA ALA A 160 9.76 -6.34 -4.72
C ALA A 160 10.05 -5.54 -3.44
N ASP A 161 10.80 -4.45 -3.58
CA ASP A 161 11.18 -3.61 -2.45
C ASP A 161 9.98 -2.85 -1.89
N VAL A 162 9.12 -2.34 -2.76
CA VAL A 162 7.83 -1.73 -2.38
C VAL A 162 6.98 -2.72 -1.57
N TYR A 163 6.84 -3.96 -2.04
CA TYR A 163 6.09 -4.99 -1.34
C TYR A 163 6.69 -5.34 0.03
N ARG A 164 8.00 -5.51 0.09
CA ARG A 164 8.71 -5.81 1.34
C ARG A 164 8.49 -4.71 2.38
N TYR A 165 8.55 -3.44 1.96
CA TYR A 165 8.26 -2.30 2.82
C TYR A 165 6.80 -2.32 3.31
N VAL A 166 5.85 -2.50 2.39
CA VAL A 166 4.41 -2.58 2.71
C VAL A 166 4.13 -3.66 3.75
N GLU A 167 4.65 -4.87 3.54
CA GLU A 167 4.50 -5.98 4.48
C GLU A 167 5.11 -5.65 5.86
N ASN A 168 6.29 -5.02 5.88
CA ASN A 168 6.93 -4.60 7.12
C ASN A 168 6.07 -3.59 7.89
N VAL A 169 5.51 -2.60 7.21
CA VAL A 169 4.67 -1.56 7.80
C VAL A 169 3.33 -2.14 8.26
N ILE A 170 2.66 -2.95 7.45
CA ILE A 170 1.42 -3.67 7.85
C ILE A 170 1.65 -4.45 9.15
N ALA A 171 2.69 -5.27 9.18
CA ALA A 171 2.99 -6.07 10.37
C ALA A 171 3.26 -5.16 11.58
N THR A 172 4.06 -4.10 11.40
CA THR A 172 4.41 -3.18 12.49
C THR A 172 3.20 -2.45 13.04
N LEU A 173 2.34 -1.92 12.18
CA LEU A 173 1.10 -1.25 12.55
C LEU A 173 0.13 -2.16 13.29
N LEU A 174 -0.13 -3.38 12.79
CA LEU A 174 -1.07 -4.31 13.43
C LEU A 174 -0.53 -4.88 14.74
N MET A 175 0.78 -5.14 14.84
CA MET A 175 1.41 -5.55 16.11
C MET A 175 1.39 -4.40 17.14
N ALA A 176 1.58 -3.16 16.70
CA ALA A 176 1.58 -1.99 17.58
C ALA A 176 0.17 -1.57 18.00
N ASP A 177 -0.84 -1.81 17.17
CA ASP A 177 -2.22 -1.38 17.45
C ASP A 177 -2.72 -1.86 18.81
N ARG A 178 -2.99 -0.90 19.72
CA ARG A 178 -3.43 -1.15 21.10
C ARG A 178 -4.77 -1.89 21.17
N ARG A 179 -5.58 -1.90 20.10
CA ARG A 179 -6.86 -2.63 20.05
C ARG A 179 -6.71 -4.14 19.89
N ILE A 180 -5.69 -4.59 19.15
CA ILE A 180 -5.49 -6.00 18.79
C ILE A 180 -4.15 -6.54 19.28
N GLY A 181 -3.04 -5.90 18.93
CA GLY A 181 -1.69 -6.35 19.28
C GLY A 181 -1.21 -5.71 20.58
N GLY A 182 -1.09 -4.39 20.62
CA GLY A 182 -0.61 -3.65 21.78
C GLY A 182 0.81 -4.07 22.17
N ASN A 183 1.71 -4.13 21.19
CA ASN A 183 3.13 -4.40 21.45
C ASN A 183 3.82 -3.14 21.97
N ASP A 184 4.04 -3.06 23.28
CA ASP A 184 4.65 -1.88 23.92
C ASP A 184 6.08 -1.60 23.44
N LYS A 185 6.86 -2.64 23.05
CA LYS A 185 8.22 -2.46 22.55
C LYS A 185 8.26 -1.74 21.20
N ILE A 186 7.25 -1.97 20.36
CA ILE A 186 7.11 -1.26 19.08
C ILE A 186 6.54 0.13 19.35
N ASN A 187 5.47 0.22 20.14
CA ASN A 187 4.86 1.51 20.48
C ASN A 187 5.83 2.48 21.14
N SER A 188 6.78 2.02 21.95
CA SER A 188 7.78 2.88 22.60
C SER A 188 8.81 3.48 21.64
N LYS A 189 8.77 3.13 20.35
CA LYS A 189 9.69 3.63 19.32
C LYS A 189 8.97 4.14 18.08
N LEU A 190 7.67 3.89 17.94
CA LEU A 190 6.92 4.15 16.73
C LEU A 190 6.48 5.62 16.69
N MET A 191 7.04 6.37 15.75
CA MET A 191 6.66 7.75 15.46
C MET A 191 5.88 7.79 14.15
N LEU A 192 4.70 8.40 14.19
CA LEU A 192 3.82 8.47 13.03
C LEU A 192 3.96 9.84 12.36
N PHE A 193 3.80 9.87 11.05
CA PHE A 193 3.71 11.11 10.31
C PHE A 193 2.77 10.96 9.12
N ASP A 194 2.33 12.09 8.59
CA ASP A 194 1.47 12.15 7.42
C ASP A 194 2.20 11.63 6.17
N GLU A 195 1.52 10.82 5.36
CA GLU A 195 2.12 10.13 4.21
C GLU A 195 2.68 11.05 3.14
N MET A 196 2.20 12.29 3.08
CA MET A 196 2.70 13.29 2.13
C MET A 196 3.92 14.04 2.65
N THR A 197 4.39 13.71 3.85
CA THR A 197 5.61 14.28 4.44
C THR A 197 6.82 13.47 4.01
N MET A 198 7.95 14.15 3.82
CA MET A 198 9.23 13.53 3.52
C MET A 198 9.70 12.63 4.67
N ALA A 199 9.69 11.30 4.45
CA ALA A 199 10.12 10.31 5.43
C ALA A 199 11.55 10.54 5.95
N GLN A 200 12.41 11.19 5.16
CA GLN A 200 13.79 11.52 5.51
C GLN A 200 13.90 12.39 6.77
N MET A 201 12.86 13.10 7.19
CA MET A 201 12.88 13.80 8.48
C MET A 201 13.12 12.84 9.65
N MET A 202 12.71 11.58 9.52
CA MET A 202 12.95 10.55 10.54
C MET A 202 14.39 10.03 10.53
N ALA A 203 15.21 10.35 9.51
CA ALA A 203 16.62 10.00 9.47
C ALA A 203 17.44 10.68 10.58
N GLY A 204 16.93 11.73 11.21
CA GLY A 204 17.58 12.34 12.37
C GLY A 204 17.32 11.59 13.67
N PHE A 205 16.43 10.60 13.68
CA PHE A 205 16.05 9.83 14.88
C PHE A 205 16.27 8.32 14.68
N PRO A 206 17.53 7.85 14.58
CA PRO A 206 17.83 6.44 14.28
C PRO A 206 17.25 5.42 15.28
N GLY A 207 16.98 5.82 16.52
CA GLY A 207 16.35 4.95 17.52
C GLY A 207 14.83 4.79 17.37
N LEU A 208 14.19 5.62 16.55
CA LEU A 208 12.75 5.60 16.29
C LEU A 208 12.42 4.82 15.01
N ILE A 209 11.18 4.34 14.95
CA ILE A 209 10.58 3.73 13.77
C ILE A 209 9.60 4.78 13.21
N GLY A 210 9.99 5.46 12.14
CA GLY A 210 9.12 6.39 11.43
C GLY A 210 8.18 5.66 10.47
N ILE A 211 6.87 5.87 10.58
CA ILE A 211 5.89 5.31 9.64
C ILE A 211 4.96 6.40 9.10
N PRO A 212 4.83 6.51 7.76
CA PRO A 212 3.76 7.29 7.12
C PRO A 212 2.41 6.60 7.40
N TYR A 213 1.59 7.20 8.25
CA TYR A 213 0.54 6.50 8.98
C TYR A 213 -0.65 6.10 8.10
N GLN A 214 -1.06 6.98 7.18
CA GLN A 214 -2.19 6.73 6.28
C GLN A 214 -1.78 6.02 4.98
N LEU A 215 -0.47 5.92 4.70
CA LEU A 215 0.06 5.35 3.45
C LEU A 215 -0.47 3.95 3.17
N ILE A 216 -0.40 3.06 4.16
CA ILE A 216 -0.86 1.68 4.01
C ILE A 216 -2.39 1.57 4.14
N PRO A 217 -3.03 2.12 5.19
CA PRO A 217 -4.45 1.91 5.41
C PRO A 217 -5.38 2.56 4.38
N MET A 218 -4.91 3.57 3.64
CA MET A 218 -5.75 4.36 2.76
C MET A 218 -5.11 4.56 1.39
N PHE A 219 -3.88 5.08 1.33
CA PHE A 219 -3.33 5.55 0.06
C PHE A 219 -2.95 4.40 -0.89
N LEU A 220 -2.03 3.54 -0.48
CA LEU A 220 -1.52 2.45 -1.31
C LEU A 220 -2.57 1.37 -1.57
N VAL A 221 -3.45 1.09 -0.60
CA VAL A 221 -4.53 0.12 -0.78
C VAL A 221 -5.51 0.57 -1.87
N SER A 222 -5.70 1.87 -2.10
CA SER A 222 -6.58 2.39 -3.16
C SER A 222 -6.11 2.03 -4.58
N GLU A 223 -4.81 1.77 -4.73
CA GLU A 223 -4.18 1.36 -5.99
C GLU A 223 -4.38 -0.14 -6.25
N LEU A 224 -4.53 -0.93 -5.17
CA LEU A 224 -4.89 -2.35 -5.24
C LEU A 224 -6.40 -2.53 -5.47
N ASP A 225 -7.21 -1.73 -4.79
CA ASP A 225 -8.67 -1.78 -4.79
C ASP A 225 -9.27 -0.37 -4.90
N GLN A 226 -9.68 -0.03 -6.12
CA GLN A 226 -10.24 1.30 -6.45
C GLN A 226 -11.54 1.64 -5.72
N LEU A 227 -12.21 0.66 -5.10
CA LEU A 227 -13.46 0.86 -4.36
C LEU A 227 -13.26 0.93 -2.85
N ILE A 228 -12.02 0.80 -2.37
CA ILE A 228 -11.74 0.71 -0.93
C ILE A 228 -12.08 2.01 -0.19
N CYS A 229 -11.90 3.15 -0.85
CA CYS A 229 -12.07 4.49 -0.28
C CYS A 229 -13.53 4.96 -0.20
N ILE A 230 -14.45 4.37 -0.98
CA ILE A 230 -15.85 4.83 -1.07
C ILE A 230 -16.50 4.95 0.32
N PRO A 231 -16.43 3.95 1.22
CA PRO A 231 -17.05 4.07 2.53
C PRO A 231 -16.43 5.14 3.43
N TYR A 232 -15.16 5.47 3.22
CA TYR A 232 -14.48 6.53 3.97
C TYR A 232 -14.94 7.90 3.47
N ILE A 233 -15.04 8.07 2.14
CA ILE A 233 -15.58 9.27 1.51
C ILE A 233 -17.03 9.51 1.95
N ASP A 234 -17.89 8.49 1.82
CA ASP A 234 -19.30 8.57 2.23
C ASP A 234 -19.44 8.98 3.71
N ALA A 235 -18.56 8.45 4.57
CA ALA A 235 -18.58 8.78 5.99
C ALA A 235 -18.33 10.26 6.22
N VAL A 236 -17.25 10.84 5.69
CA VAL A 236 -16.93 12.25 5.93
C VAL A 236 -17.90 13.21 5.24
N GLU A 237 -18.35 12.89 4.02
CA GLU A 237 -19.33 13.71 3.30
C GLU A 237 -20.68 13.73 4.03
N SER A 238 -21.07 12.65 4.70
CA SER A 238 -22.29 12.61 5.53
C SER A 238 -22.24 13.58 6.73
N TYR A 239 -21.04 13.98 7.16
CA TYR A 239 -20.82 15.01 8.19
C TYR A 239 -20.66 16.42 7.60
N GLY A 240 -20.81 16.59 6.29
CA GLY A 240 -20.88 17.87 5.61
C GLY A 240 -19.60 18.34 4.92
N LEU A 241 -18.60 17.47 4.74
CA LEU A 241 -17.46 17.79 3.86
C LEU A 241 -17.97 17.86 2.40
N PRO A 242 -17.67 18.94 1.66
CA PRO A 242 -18.05 19.07 0.25
C PRO A 242 -17.41 17.99 -0.65
N SER A 243 -18.20 17.47 -1.59
CA SER A 243 -17.80 16.42 -2.54
C SER A 243 -16.89 16.91 -3.69
N ASP A 244 -16.49 18.18 -3.68
CA ASP A 244 -15.49 18.75 -4.60
C ASP A 244 -14.06 18.69 -4.04
N THR A 245 -13.90 18.13 -2.83
CA THR A 245 -12.60 17.87 -2.22
C THR A 245 -11.90 16.68 -2.91
N CYS A 246 -10.56 16.70 -2.96
CA CYS A 246 -9.77 15.59 -3.49
C CYS A 246 -10.11 14.28 -2.73
N PRO A 247 -10.30 13.13 -3.41
CA PRO A 247 -10.63 11.87 -2.74
C PRO A 247 -9.60 11.38 -1.71
N VAL A 248 -8.34 11.80 -1.83
CA VAL A 248 -7.23 11.40 -0.92
C VAL A 248 -7.44 11.97 0.50
N PRO A 249 -7.42 13.30 0.73
CA PRO A 249 -7.67 13.88 2.05
C PRO A 249 -9.10 13.63 2.54
N THR A 250 -10.06 13.48 1.63
CA THR A 250 -11.44 13.07 1.95
C THR A 250 -11.45 11.67 2.57
N SER A 251 -10.74 10.71 1.97
CA SER A 251 -10.63 9.35 2.50
C SER A 251 -9.88 9.30 3.83
N GLU A 252 -8.81 10.08 4.00
CA GLU A 252 -8.09 10.19 5.29
C GLU A 252 -8.99 10.70 6.40
N SER A 253 -9.72 11.78 6.12
CA SER A 253 -10.67 12.38 7.05
C SER A 253 -11.80 11.41 7.38
N GLY A 254 -12.28 10.66 6.39
CA GLY A 254 -13.22 9.55 6.56
C GLY A 254 -12.68 8.44 7.46
N CYS A 255 -11.45 7.98 7.19
CA CYS A 255 -10.73 7.01 8.02
C CYS A 255 -10.62 7.49 9.47
N ALA A 256 -10.40 8.79 9.70
CA ALA A 256 -10.39 9.35 11.04
C ALA A 256 -11.79 9.34 11.68
N ILE A 257 -12.84 9.71 10.95
CA ILE A 257 -14.21 9.76 11.47
C ILE A 257 -14.72 8.39 11.91
N ILE A 258 -14.46 7.34 11.13
CA ILE A 258 -14.92 5.98 11.44
C ILE A 258 -13.88 5.14 12.20
N ASP A 259 -12.78 5.76 12.63
CA ASP A 259 -11.71 5.13 13.42
C ASP A 259 -11.02 3.92 12.75
N ALA A 260 -10.79 4.01 11.43
CA ALA A 260 -10.24 2.94 10.59
C ALA A 260 -8.71 2.80 10.60
N LEU A 261 -7.99 3.64 11.37
CA LEU A 261 -6.52 3.60 11.43
C LEU A 261 -6.01 2.94 12.74
N PRO A 262 -4.85 2.26 12.76
CA PRO A 262 -4.28 1.62 13.95
C PRO A 262 -4.07 2.52 15.16
N HIS A 263 -4.44 2.10 16.38
CA HIS A 263 -4.21 2.89 17.61
C HIS A 263 -2.80 2.64 18.14
N CYS A 264 -1.79 3.30 17.57
CA CYS A 264 -0.38 3.01 17.87
C CYS A 264 0.50 4.26 17.89
N GLY A 265 1.74 4.08 18.35
CA GLY A 265 2.80 5.10 18.28
C GLY A 265 2.88 6.03 19.49
N LEU A 266 3.80 7.00 19.39
CA LEU A 266 4.14 7.99 20.41
C LEU A 266 3.53 9.37 20.13
N GLY A 267 3.28 9.69 18.87
CA GLY A 267 2.74 10.95 18.39
C GLY A 267 2.60 10.94 16.87
N PHE A 268 2.06 12.02 16.32
CA PHE A 268 1.84 12.19 14.88
C PHE A 268 2.30 13.56 14.39
N ILE A 269 3.11 13.60 13.34
CA ILE A 269 3.47 14.83 12.63
C ILE A 269 2.55 14.97 11.43
N SER A 270 1.67 15.97 11.44
CA SER A 270 0.87 16.30 10.27
C SER A 270 1.62 17.31 9.39
N THR A 271 1.17 17.50 8.15
CA THR A 271 1.84 18.42 7.21
C THR A 271 0.86 19.31 6.45
N SER A 272 1.32 20.52 6.09
CA SER A 272 0.63 21.39 5.13
C SER A 272 0.85 21.01 3.66
N THR A 273 1.67 19.98 3.39
CA THR A 273 1.99 19.52 2.03
C THR A 273 1.12 18.35 1.55
N PRO A 274 0.87 18.22 0.24
CA PRO A 274 1.27 19.13 -0.82
C PRO A 274 0.23 20.24 -1.09
N CYS A 275 -0.93 20.21 -0.43
CA CYS A 275 -2.07 21.06 -0.79
C CYS A 275 -2.98 21.38 0.40
N ASP A 276 -3.87 22.36 0.21
CA ASP A 276 -4.88 22.77 1.19
C ASP A 276 -5.77 21.60 1.66
N GLY A 277 -5.95 20.57 0.82
CA GLY A 277 -6.67 19.36 1.22
C GLY A 277 -5.98 18.60 2.36
N SER A 278 -4.65 18.47 2.31
CA SER A 278 -3.84 17.83 3.36
C SER A 278 -3.77 18.71 4.61
N ASP A 279 -3.66 20.02 4.45
CA ASP A 279 -3.74 20.98 5.55
C ASP A 279 -5.09 20.85 6.30
N MET A 280 -6.19 20.74 5.57
CA MET A 280 -7.51 20.54 6.19
C MET A 280 -7.66 19.15 6.85
N ALA A 281 -7.09 18.09 6.27
CA ALA A 281 -7.11 16.75 6.83
C ALA A 281 -6.42 16.67 8.20
N THR A 282 -5.40 17.51 8.45
CA THR A 282 -4.71 17.64 9.74
C THR A 282 -5.68 17.80 10.91
N SER A 283 -6.72 18.63 10.75
CA SER A 283 -7.68 18.89 11.84
C SER A 283 -8.51 17.66 12.21
N PHE A 284 -8.82 16.79 11.23
CA PHE A 284 -9.53 15.53 11.49
C PHE A 284 -8.63 14.53 12.21
N GLN A 285 -7.38 14.40 11.78
CA GLN A 285 -6.40 13.52 12.43
C GLN A 285 -6.11 13.99 13.85
N ASP A 286 -5.84 15.28 14.06
CA ASP A 286 -5.60 15.87 15.38
C ASP A 286 -6.74 15.57 16.35
N ARG A 287 -7.98 15.82 15.94
CA ARG A 287 -9.15 15.57 16.78
C ARG A 287 -9.28 14.10 17.16
N ARG A 288 -9.04 13.18 16.23
CA ARG A 288 -9.07 11.74 16.50
C ARG A 288 -7.94 11.31 17.42
N LEU A 289 -6.71 11.72 17.13
CA LEU A 289 -5.52 11.29 17.87
C LEU A 289 -5.56 11.79 19.33
N LYS A 290 -6.08 13.00 19.57
CA LYS A 290 -6.35 13.51 20.93
C LYS A 290 -7.31 12.63 21.72
N GLN A 291 -8.33 12.03 21.09
CA GLN A 291 -9.27 11.13 21.78
C GLN A 291 -8.60 9.86 22.30
N ILE A 292 -7.53 9.41 21.63
CA ILE A 292 -6.75 8.24 22.04
C ILE A 292 -5.46 8.61 22.78
N GLY A 293 -5.30 9.88 23.17
CA GLY A 293 -4.20 10.38 23.98
C GLY A 293 -2.86 10.51 23.26
N LEU A 294 -2.86 10.61 21.92
CA LEU A 294 -1.65 10.84 21.14
C LEU A 294 -1.43 12.33 20.86
N PRO A 295 -0.24 12.87 21.13
CA PRO A 295 0.11 14.24 20.79
C PRO A 295 0.35 14.39 19.28
N THR A 296 0.11 15.59 18.77
CA THR A 296 0.23 15.95 17.35
C THR A 296 1.10 17.19 17.19
N TYR A 297 1.82 17.27 16.06
CA TYR A 297 2.57 18.45 15.65
C TYR A 297 2.24 18.82 14.19
N PRO A 298 1.68 20.02 13.93
CA PRO A 298 1.42 20.49 12.58
C PRO A 298 2.67 21.11 11.94
N LEU A 299 3.38 20.33 11.13
CA LEU A 299 4.54 20.80 10.38
C LEU A 299 4.08 21.61 9.16
N THR A 300 4.47 22.87 9.09
CA THR A 300 4.09 23.79 8.02
C THR A 300 5.29 24.05 7.13
N LEU A 301 5.26 23.48 5.92
CA LEU A 301 6.33 23.68 4.95
C LEU A 301 6.00 24.85 4.01
N PRO A 302 6.99 25.69 3.67
CA PRO A 302 6.78 26.89 2.87
C PRO A 302 6.48 26.54 1.42
N VAL A 303 5.42 27.14 0.87
CA VAL A 303 5.07 27.00 -0.57
C VAL A 303 6.05 27.79 -1.45
N ARG A 304 6.57 28.93 -0.97
CA ARG A 304 7.48 29.81 -1.70
C ARG A 304 8.95 29.50 -1.42
N TYR A 305 9.37 28.26 -1.63
CA TYR A 305 10.72 27.80 -1.30
C TYR A 305 11.90 28.55 -2.00
N ASP A 306 11.63 29.44 -2.96
CA ASP A 306 12.64 30.31 -3.58
C ASP A 306 12.86 31.64 -2.79
N ASP A 307 12.01 31.97 -1.82
CA ASP A 307 12.09 33.18 -1.00
C ASP A 307 12.77 32.86 0.34
N GLU A 308 13.93 33.50 0.58
CA GLU A 308 14.80 33.25 1.74
C GLU A 308 14.06 33.34 3.07
N ASP A 309 13.19 34.34 3.25
CA ASP A 309 12.44 34.54 4.50
C ASP A 309 11.49 33.36 4.78
N THR A 310 10.89 32.80 3.73
CA THR A 310 9.96 31.66 3.88
C THR A 310 10.69 30.34 4.08
N VAL A 311 11.88 30.19 3.49
CA VAL A 311 12.77 29.04 3.75
C VAL A 311 13.25 29.06 5.19
N GLU A 312 13.63 30.22 5.72
CA GLU A 312 14.03 30.35 7.12
C GLU A 312 12.88 29.99 8.07
N CYS A 313 11.66 30.44 7.77
CA CYS A 313 10.46 30.06 8.52
C CYS A 313 10.24 28.54 8.53
N GLY A 314 10.33 27.88 7.37
CA GLY A 314 10.21 26.42 7.28
C GLY A 314 11.32 25.68 8.05
N ALA A 315 12.54 26.19 8.01
CA ALA A 315 13.65 25.63 8.78
C ALA A 315 13.40 25.75 10.28
N GLN A 316 12.93 26.93 10.76
CA GLN A 316 12.58 27.15 12.16
C GLN A 316 11.46 26.19 12.62
N ASP A 317 10.44 25.96 11.79
CA ASP A 317 9.36 25.03 12.14
C ASP A 317 9.86 23.58 12.20
N MET A 318 10.77 23.19 11.30
CA MET A 318 11.47 21.90 11.40
C MET A 318 12.27 21.78 12.71
N TRP A 319 12.98 22.83 13.16
CA TRP A 319 13.68 22.82 14.45
C TRP A 319 12.73 22.64 15.63
N HIS A 320 11.55 23.26 15.58
CA HIS A 320 10.51 23.08 16.59
C HIS A 320 9.91 21.67 16.56
N CYS A 321 9.67 21.10 15.37
CA CYS A 321 9.23 19.72 15.20
C CYS A 321 10.25 18.74 15.78
N ILE A 322 11.54 18.91 15.47
CA ILE A 322 12.65 18.12 16.03
C ILE A 322 12.60 18.16 17.56
N LYS A 323 12.58 19.38 18.12
CA LYS A 323 12.53 19.57 19.58
C LYS A 323 11.30 18.90 20.21
N TRP A 324 10.15 18.99 19.57
CA TRP A 324 8.92 18.34 20.04
C TRP A 324 9.07 16.81 20.04
N VAL A 325 9.64 16.21 19.00
CA VAL A 325 9.93 14.76 18.97
C VAL A 325 10.90 14.39 20.10
N GLU A 326 11.96 15.16 20.32
CA GLU A 326 12.90 14.93 21.42
C GLU A 326 12.22 14.99 22.80
N GLU A 327 11.27 15.91 22.98
CA GLU A 327 10.54 16.09 24.25
C GLU A 327 9.59 14.93 24.56
N ILE A 328 8.88 14.41 23.56
CA ILE A 328 7.92 13.31 23.77
C ILE A 328 8.56 11.92 23.79
N THR A 329 9.71 11.75 23.13
CA THR A 329 10.37 10.44 22.98
C THR A 329 11.63 10.28 23.83
N GLY A 330 12.31 11.38 24.16
CA GLY A 330 13.64 11.37 24.77
C GLY A 330 14.79 11.03 23.81
N GLU A 331 14.51 10.64 22.56
CA GLU A 331 15.53 10.44 21.52
C GLU A 331 16.14 11.80 21.12
N LYS A 332 17.42 11.83 20.80
CA LYS A 332 18.11 13.06 20.36
C LYS A 332 18.41 13.04 18.88
N TRP A 333 18.33 14.21 18.25
CA TRP A 333 18.62 14.35 16.83
C TRP A 333 20.09 14.05 16.53
N ASP A 334 20.32 13.13 15.58
CA ASP A 334 21.63 12.74 15.09
C ASP A 334 21.90 13.34 13.71
N TRP A 335 22.69 14.42 13.69
CA TRP A 335 23.11 15.09 12.45
C TRP A 335 24.01 14.21 11.57
N GLU A 336 24.86 13.38 12.18
CA GLU A 336 25.78 12.53 11.43
C GLU A 336 25.00 11.43 10.70
N HIS A 337 24.04 10.81 11.39
CA HIS A 337 23.15 9.83 10.78
C HIS A 337 22.28 10.46 9.70
N TYR A 338 21.65 11.61 10.00
CA TYR A 338 20.82 12.35 9.04
C TYR A 338 21.58 12.62 7.74
N PHE A 339 22.75 13.26 7.80
CA PHE A 339 23.51 13.57 6.58
C PHE A 339 24.06 12.33 5.87
N THR A 340 24.27 11.22 6.59
CA THR A 340 24.64 9.94 5.97
C THR A 340 23.51 9.39 5.11
N VAL A 341 22.27 9.44 5.61
CA VAL A 341 21.08 9.05 4.84
C VAL A 341 20.86 10.00 3.67
N ILE A 342 20.92 11.32 3.87
CA ILE A 342 20.72 12.30 2.80
C ILE A 342 21.73 12.15 1.67
N ARG A 343 23.01 11.87 1.98
CA ARG A 343 24.02 11.59 0.94
C ARG A 343 23.64 10.37 0.09
N ARG A 344 23.17 9.30 0.72
CA ARG A 344 22.68 8.10 0.02
C ARG A 344 21.46 8.40 -0.84
N PHE A 345 20.50 9.16 -0.30
CA PHE A 345 19.31 9.55 -1.04
C PHE A 345 19.64 10.42 -2.26
N ASN A 346 20.65 11.30 -2.16
CA ASN A 346 21.15 12.07 -3.31
C ASN A 346 21.76 11.16 -4.39
N GLU A 347 22.52 10.12 -4.00
CA GLU A 347 23.02 9.12 -4.95
C GLU A 347 21.88 8.34 -5.61
N GLN A 348 20.88 7.89 -4.85
CA GLN A 348 19.69 7.22 -5.37
C GLN A 348 18.92 8.13 -6.34
N THR A 349 18.77 9.41 -6.00
CA THR A 349 18.12 10.40 -6.88
C THR A 349 18.90 10.58 -8.18
N LYS A 350 20.23 10.59 -8.13
CA LYS A 350 21.06 10.62 -9.35
C LYS A 350 20.84 9.36 -10.21
N MET A 351 20.82 8.17 -9.60
CA MET A 351 20.54 6.91 -10.31
C MET A 351 19.14 6.92 -10.94
N GLU A 352 18.15 7.51 -10.27
CA GLU A 352 16.79 7.66 -10.79
C GLU A 352 16.77 8.57 -12.03
N MET A 353 17.52 9.68 -12.02
CA MET A 353 17.66 10.55 -13.19
C MET A 353 18.34 9.84 -14.37
N GLU A 354 19.40 9.05 -14.11
CA GLU A 354 20.07 8.23 -15.13
C GLU A 354 19.10 7.18 -15.72
N LYS A 355 18.25 6.57 -14.88
CA LYS A 355 17.18 5.66 -15.32
C LYS A 355 16.19 6.36 -16.26
N TRP A 356 15.83 7.62 -15.95
CA TRP A 356 14.91 8.40 -16.79
C TRP A 356 15.55 8.78 -18.12
N GLU A 357 16.82 9.18 -18.12
CA GLU A 357 17.57 9.46 -19.33
C GLU A 357 17.65 8.21 -20.24
N MET A 358 17.94 7.04 -19.67
CA MET A 358 17.94 5.78 -20.42
C MET A 358 16.58 5.45 -21.05
N ASN A 359 15.47 5.77 -20.36
CA ASN A 359 14.13 5.59 -20.91
C ASN A 359 13.70 6.69 -21.90
N SER A 360 14.41 7.82 -21.96
CA SER A 360 14.14 8.93 -22.89
C SER A 360 14.60 8.66 -24.33
N THR A 361 14.41 7.42 -24.80
CA THR A 361 14.78 6.97 -26.15
C THR A 361 13.55 6.49 -26.91
N PRO A 362 13.59 6.36 -28.25
CA PRO A 362 12.52 5.73 -29.02
C PRO A 362 12.22 4.28 -28.62
N TYR A 363 13.08 3.65 -27.80
CA TYR A 363 12.99 2.26 -27.36
C TYR A 363 13.19 2.18 -25.84
N PRO A 364 12.22 2.64 -25.03
CA PRO A 364 12.32 2.60 -23.57
C PRO A 364 12.50 1.16 -23.09
N GLN A 365 13.42 0.93 -22.15
CA GLN A 365 13.71 -0.42 -21.64
C GLN A 365 12.83 -0.77 -20.44
N LEU A 366 12.44 0.22 -19.65
CA LEU A 366 11.50 0.08 -18.55
C LEU A 366 10.18 0.73 -18.95
N ILE A 367 9.12 -0.07 -18.95
CA ILE A 367 7.80 0.31 -19.45
C ILE A 367 6.73 0.04 -18.42
N GLY A 368 5.56 0.63 -18.66
CA GLY A 368 4.34 0.45 -17.87
C GLY A 368 4.42 1.00 -16.44
N PRO A 369 3.46 0.64 -15.59
CA PRO A 369 3.22 1.33 -14.32
C PRO A 369 4.36 1.17 -13.30
N CYS A 370 5.11 0.07 -13.32
CA CYS A 370 6.19 -0.15 -12.35
C CYS A 370 7.31 0.91 -12.39
N TYR A 371 7.47 1.59 -13.53
CA TYR A 371 8.38 2.73 -13.67
C TYR A 371 8.00 3.89 -12.74
N GLU A 372 6.73 4.29 -12.77
CA GLU A 372 6.21 5.44 -12.03
C GLU A 372 5.88 5.06 -10.58
N LEU A 373 5.23 3.91 -10.38
CA LEU A 373 4.89 3.42 -9.04
C LEU A 373 6.13 3.29 -8.16
N PHE A 374 7.24 2.75 -8.68
CA PHE A 374 8.47 2.67 -7.89
C PHE A 374 8.94 4.04 -7.41
N ARG A 375 8.91 5.06 -8.27
CA ARG A 375 9.34 6.41 -7.90
C ARG A 375 8.42 7.01 -6.85
N LYS A 376 7.10 6.93 -7.07
CA LYS A 376 6.08 7.45 -6.16
C LYS A 376 6.26 6.86 -4.77
N TRP A 377 6.31 5.53 -4.69
CA TRP A 377 6.44 4.83 -3.42
C TRP A 377 7.80 5.01 -2.77
N ASN A 378 8.90 5.07 -3.51
CA ASN A 378 10.20 5.36 -2.89
C ASN A 378 10.22 6.71 -2.16
N TYR A 379 9.53 7.72 -2.69
CA TYR A 379 9.42 9.02 -2.03
C TYR A 379 8.54 8.97 -0.77
N GLU A 380 7.36 8.37 -0.87
CA GLU A 380 6.33 8.35 0.19
C GLU A 380 6.60 7.32 1.29
N MET A 381 7.39 6.27 1.01
CA MET A 381 7.68 5.18 1.94
C MET A 381 8.89 5.50 2.82
N ASP A 382 10.07 5.03 2.42
CA ASP A 382 11.28 5.08 3.23
C ASP A 382 12.18 6.25 2.83
N GLY A 383 12.02 6.83 1.64
CA GLY A 383 12.84 7.94 1.19
C GLY A 383 14.34 7.64 1.21
N GLY A 384 14.75 6.37 1.06
CA GLY A 384 16.16 5.95 1.14
C GLY A 384 16.70 5.67 2.54
N LEU A 385 15.83 5.61 3.56
CA LEU A 385 16.18 5.22 4.93
C LEU A 385 16.70 3.77 5.00
N GLU A 386 16.07 2.85 4.26
CA GLU A 386 16.45 1.43 4.23
C GLU A 386 17.23 1.11 2.94
N PRO A 387 18.54 0.79 3.01
CA PRO A 387 19.36 0.55 1.83
C PRO A 387 19.10 -0.79 1.12
#